data_AF-A0A0J8VSB1-F1
#
_entry.id   AF-A0A0J8VSB1-F1
#
_cell.length_a   1.000
_cell.length_b   1.000
_cell.length_c   1.000
_cell.angle_alpha   90.00
_cell.angle_beta   90.00
_cell.angle_gamma   90.00
#
_symmetry.space_group_name_H-M   'P 1'
#
loop_
_entity.id
_entity.type
_entity.pdbx_description
1 polymer ?
#
loop_
_entity_poly.entity_id
_entity_poly.type
_entity_poly.pdbx_seq_one_letter_code
_entity_poly.pdbx_strand_id
1 'polypeptide(L)'
;MATANSNTYARPEFDYPFPKLHPRNTARLSAVSSPVQPMPDFLNETTLREGAITSEMDFFHLATLSEKLVSELLECHDDSLFLALAGRLACALDALSAALERPIPAHLYPSLTASELSPELPLCLGSEEPILAGYCRALNMALLSRALTPELAKPLTGLLFDLVCHLCDFIKEPCFVLTERGYEDCTGQLVHPAH
;
A
#
# COMPACT_ATOMS: atom_id res chain seq x y z
N MET A 1 16.86 -23.12 -56.33
CA MET A 1 16.93 -23.27 -54.87
C MET A 1 17.14 -21.89 -54.27
N ALA A 2 16.07 -21.26 -53.78
CA ALA A 2 16.13 -20.01 -53.03
C ALA A 2 15.10 -20.16 -51.91
N THR A 3 15.56 -20.38 -50.68
CA THR A 3 14.71 -20.38 -49.50
C THR A 3 14.77 -19.00 -48.88
N ALA A 4 13.61 -18.34 -48.84
CA ALA A 4 13.38 -17.10 -48.12
C ALA A 4 13.33 -17.39 -46.61
N ASN A 5 14.06 -16.60 -45.83
CA ASN A 5 14.11 -16.74 -44.38
C ASN A 5 13.21 -15.64 -43.78
N SER A 6 11.92 -15.95 -43.63
CA SER A 6 11.00 -15.10 -42.89
C SER A 6 11.19 -15.35 -41.39
N ASN A 7 11.93 -14.47 -40.71
CA ASN A 7 11.96 -14.46 -39.25
C ASN A 7 10.71 -13.73 -38.72
N THR A 8 9.59 -14.45 -38.70
CA THR A 8 8.42 -14.08 -37.90
C THR A 8 8.66 -14.58 -36.48
N TYR A 9 9.08 -13.70 -35.58
CA TYR A 9 9.05 -14.00 -34.14
C TYR A 9 7.59 -14.06 -33.70
N ALA A 10 7.07 -15.26 -33.50
CA ALA A 10 5.78 -15.49 -32.88
C ALA A 10 5.80 -14.94 -31.44
N ARG A 11 4.88 -14.02 -31.15
CA ARG A 11 4.64 -13.48 -29.82
C ARG A 11 4.08 -14.63 -28.94
N PRO A 12 4.68 -14.97 -27.79
CA PRO A 12 4.11 -15.99 -26.92
C PRO A 12 2.80 -15.45 -26.32
N GLU A 13 1.69 -16.12 -26.61
CA GLU A 13 0.43 -15.94 -25.89
C GLU A 13 0.63 -16.49 -24.47
N PHE A 14 0.82 -15.60 -23.51
CA PHE A 14 0.81 -15.96 -22.10
C PHE A 14 -0.63 -16.02 -21.62
N ASP A 15 -1.18 -17.23 -21.61
CA ASP A 15 -2.46 -17.55 -20.97
C ASP A 15 -2.24 -17.64 -19.45
N TYR A 16 -2.16 -16.48 -18.79
CA TYR A 16 -2.24 -16.41 -17.34
C TYR A 16 -3.69 -16.13 -16.96
N PRO A 17 -4.40 -17.07 -16.31
CA PRO A 17 -5.67 -16.73 -15.71
C PRO A 17 -5.40 -15.69 -14.63
N PHE A 18 -5.86 -14.46 -14.84
CA PHE A 18 -5.87 -13.43 -13.80
C PHE A 18 -6.53 -14.03 -12.54
N PRO A 19 -5.91 -13.92 -11.35
CA PRO A 19 -6.60 -14.23 -10.11
C PRO A 19 -7.89 -13.42 -10.08
N LYS A 20 -9.03 -14.09 -9.90
CA LYS A 20 -10.32 -13.39 -9.82
C LYS A 20 -10.22 -12.38 -8.67
N LEU A 21 -10.44 -11.11 -8.98
CA LEU A 21 -10.54 -10.03 -8.00
C LEU A 21 -11.47 -10.48 -6.86
N HIS A 22 -10.95 -10.35 -5.63
CA HIS A 22 -11.63 -10.73 -4.40
C HIS A 22 -12.99 -10.00 -4.29
N PRO A 23 -14.07 -10.64 -3.80
CA PRO A 23 -15.42 -10.08 -3.73
C PRO A 23 -15.54 -8.77 -2.93
N ARG A 24 -14.55 -8.42 -2.12
CA ARG A 24 -14.47 -7.13 -1.42
C ARG A 24 -14.26 -5.93 -2.37
N ASN A 25 -13.64 -6.15 -3.53
CA ASN A 25 -13.43 -5.10 -4.54
C ASN A 25 -14.66 -4.81 -5.41
N THR A 26 -15.62 -5.73 -5.50
CA THR A 26 -16.83 -5.51 -6.32
C THR A 26 -17.89 -4.65 -5.61
N ALA A 27 -17.89 -4.65 -4.27
CA ALA A 27 -18.81 -3.82 -3.48
C ALA A 27 -18.46 -2.32 -3.50
N ARG A 28 -17.17 -1.96 -3.63
CA ARG A 28 -16.74 -0.55 -3.72
C ARG A 28 -17.07 0.07 -5.08
N LEU A 29 -17.10 -0.72 -6.15
CA LEU A 29 -17.39 -0.23 -7.51
C LEU A 29 -18.86 0.14 -7.74
N SER A 30 -19.80 -0.44 -6.98
CA SER A 30 -21.24 -0.17 -7.13
C SER A 30 -21.76 0.98 -6.25
N ALA A 31 -20.98 1.45 -5.27
CA ALA A 31 -21.38 2.52 -4.35
C ALA A 31 -20.96 3.93 -4.80
N VAL A 32 -20.12 4.06 -5.84
CA VAL A 32 -19.73 5.37 -6.41
C VAL A 32 -20.79 5.81 -7.43
N SER A 33 -21.95 6.21 -6.91
CA SER A 33 -22.90 7.06 -7.64
C SER A 33 -23.35 8.19 -6.72
N SER A 34 -22.38 8.89 -6.15
CA SER A 34 -22.58 10.20 -5.55
C SER A 34 -22.01 11.25 -6.50
N PRO A 35 -22.67 12.41 -6.66
CA PRO A 35 -22.18 13.45 -7.54
C PRO A 35 -20.80 13.90 -7.08
N VAL A 36 -19.82 13.72 -7.96
CA VAL A 36 -18.44 14.22 -7.81
C VAL A 36 -18.52 15.72 -7.60
N GLN A 37 -18.30 16.16 -6.37
CA GLN A 37 -17.96 17.55 -6.13
C GLN A 37 -16.55 17.78 -6.70
N PRO A 38 -16.30 18.88 -7.41
CA PRO A 38 -14.96 19.17 -7.93
C PRO A 38 -14.01 19.30 -6.74
N MET A 39 -13.04 18.38 -6.64
CA MET A 39 -11.92 18.53 -5.72
C MET A 39 -11.14 19.78 -6.13
N PRO A 40 -10.78 20.65 -5.17
CA PRO A 40 -9.93 21.79 -5.48
C PRO A 40 -8.52 21.29 -5.86
N ASP A 41 -7.95 21.86 -6.92
CA ASP A 41 -6.56 21.67 -7.38
C ASP A 41 -5.55 22.04 -6.26
N PHE A 42 -5.28 21.11 -5.34
CA PHE A 42 -4.33 21.27 -4.23
C PHE A 42 -3.04 20.44 -4.38
N LEU A 43 -2.88 19.76 -5.51
CA LEU A 43 -1.86 18.73 -5.69
C LEU A 43 -0.55 19.33 -6.18
N ASN A 44 0.42 19.55 -5.29
CA ASN A 44 1.85 19.29 -5.60
C ASN A 44 2.89 19.57 -4.49
N GLU A 45 2.63 20.34 -3.43
CA GLU A 45 3.69 20.65 -2.42
C GLU A 45 3.33 20.39 -0.95
N THR A 46 2.08 20.11 -0.62
CA THR A 46 1.62 20.03 0.77
C THR A 46 2.14 18.79 1.48
N THR A 47 2.14 17.64 0.80
CA THR A 47 2.59 16.36 1.38
C THR A 47 4.12 16.24 1.41
N LEU A 48 4.82 16.87 0.45
CA LEU A 48 6.28 17.06 0.54
C LEU A 48 6.70 17.93 1.73
N ARG A 49 5.84 18.86 2.15
CA ARG A 49 6.06 19.77 3.28
C ARG A 49 5.48 19.27 4.60
N GLU A 50 4.77 18.14 4.61
CA GLU A 50 4.38 17.49 5.85
C GLU A 50 5.65 17.22 6.69
N GLY A 51 5.52 17.22 8.02
CA GLY A 51 6.66 17.25 8.94
C GLY A 51 7.71 16.15 8.72
N ALA A 52 8.83 16.26 9.43
CA ALA A 52 9.90 15.26 9.33
C ALA A 52 9.38 13.85 9.67
N ILE A 53 9.78 12.86 8.88
CA ILE A 53 9.53 11.45 9.18
C ILE A 53 10.47 11.06 10.32
N THR A 54 9.91 10.71 11.47
CA THR A 54 10.69 10.35 12.67
C THR A 54 10.40 8.92 13.09
N SER A 55 11.33 8.32 13.83
CA SER A 55 11.17 6.97 14.36
C SER A 55 10.03 6.83 15.39
N GLU A 56 9.52 7.93 15.94
CA GLU A 56 8.43 7.91 16.93
C GLU A 56 7.04 7.93 16.30
N MET A 57 6.93 8.06 14.98
CA MET A 57 5.64 8.05 14.29
C MET A 57 5.02 6.66 14.36
N ASP A 58 3.72 6.61 14.66
CA ASP A 58 2.98 5.36 14.63
C ASP A 58 2.73 4.88 13.18
N PHE A 59 2.48 3.58 13.03
CA PHE A 59 2.32 2.97 11.72
C PHE A 59 1.02 3.41 11.01
N PHE A 60 -0.01 3.89 11.74
CA PHE A 60 -1.23 4.46 11.13
C PHE A 60 -0.93 5.78 10.43
N HIS A 61 -0.19 6.68 11.08
CA HIS A 61 0.24 7.94 10.47
C HIS A 61 1.16 7.71 9.28
N LEU A 62 2.10 6.75 9.39
CA LEU A 62 3.00 6.40 8.29
C LEU A 62 2.26 5.76 7.11
N ALA A 63 1.25 4.93 7.37
CA ALA A 63 0.38 4.37 6.34
C ALA A 63 -0.40 5.49 5.61
N THR A 64 -1.06 6.38 6.35
CA THR A 64 -1.78 7.52 5.76
C THR A 64 -0.86 8.47 4.99
N LEU A 65 0.36 8.73 5.47
CA LEU A 65 1.34 9.51 4.73
C LEU A 65 1.75 8.81 3.42
N SER A 66 1.96 7.49 3.46
CA SER A 66 2.33 6.70 2.29
C SER A 66 1.23 6.69 1.23
N GLU A 67 -0.04 6.56 1.63
CA GLU A 67 -1.20 6.70 0.73
C GLU A 67 -1.21 8.06 0.03
N LYS A 68 -1.07 9.16 0.78
CA LYS A 68 -1.06 10.51 0.19
C LYS A 68 0.10 10.69 -0.79
N LEU A 69 1.32 10.27 -0.39
CA LEU A 69 2.51 10.41 -1.22
C LEU A 69 2.37 9.62 -2.53
N VAL A 70 1.83 8.40 -2.48
CA VAL A 70 1.67 7.58 -3.68
C VAL A 70 0.52 8.09 -4.57
N SER A 71 -0.55 8.63 -3.99
CA SER A 71 -1.60 9.35 -4.74
C SER A 71 -1.02 10.51 -5.54
N GLU A 72 -0.25 11.38 -4.87
CA GLU A 72 0.40 12.52 -5.53
C GLU A 72 1.42 12.08 -6.58
N LEU A 73 2.17 11.01 -6.31
CA LEU A 73 3.14 10.45 -7.24
C LEU A 73 2.48 9.90 -8.51
N LEU A 74 1.28 9.31 -8.40
CA LEU A 74 0.49 8.82 -9.54
C LEU A 74 0.00 9.95 -10.45
N GLU A 75 -0.39 11.08 -9.86
CA GLU A 75 -0.89 12.26 -10.57
C GLU A 75 0.24 13.21 -11.02
N CYS A 76 1.48 12.96 -10.58
CA CYS A 76 2.62 13.80 -10.88
C CYS A 76 3.04 13.70 -12.35
N HIS A 77 3.29 14.85 -12.97
CA HIS A 77 3.78 14.97 -14.35
C HIS A 77 5.15 15.65 -14.45
N ASP A 78 5.64 16.23 -13.35
CA ASP A 78 6.96 16.86 -13.28
C ASP A 78 8.01 15.86 -12.77
N ASP A 79 9.13 15.73 -13.48
CA ASP A 79 10.17 14.76 -13.16
C ASP A 79 10.91 15.07 -11.84
N SER A 80 11.08 16.36 -11.51
CA SER A 80 11.77 16.76 -10.28
C SER A 80 10.90 16.52 -9.05
N LEU A 81 9.62 16.84 -9.16
CA LEU A 81 8.61 16.58 -8.15
C LEU A 81 8.40 15.07 -7.96
N PHE A 82 8.37 14.30 -9.05
CA PHE A 82 8.27 12.85 -9.00
C PHE A 82 9.41 12.24 -8.17
N LEU A 83 10.65 12.67 -8.41
CA LEU A 83 11.82 12.19 -7.65
C LEU A 83 11.76 12.59 -6.17
N ALA A 84 11.30 13.80 -5.88
CA ALA A 84 11.14 14.25 -4.50
C ALA A 84 10.06 13.42 -3.76
N LEU A 85 8.91 13.19 -4.39
CA LEU A 85 7.82 12.38 -3.85
C LEU A 85 8.25 10.92 -3.68
N ALA A 86 8.88 10.33 -4.69
CA ALA A 86 9.38 8.95 -4.64
C ALA A 86 10.44 8.77 -3.55
N GLY A 87 11.35 9.74 -3.38
CA GLY A 87 12.34 9.73 -2.31
C GLY A 87 11.71 9.82 -0.92
N ARG A 88 10.73 10.72 -0.76
CA ARG A 88 10.00 10.86 0.51
C ARG A 88 9.15 9.62 0.81
N LEU A 89 8.54 9.00 -0.20
CA LEU A 89 7.81 7.73 -0.08
C LEU A 89 8.74 6.60 0.33
N ALA A 90 9.98 6.55 -0.17
CA ALA A 90 10.96 5.55 0.27
C ALA A 90 11.23 5.66 1.78
N CYS A 91 11.46 6.89 2.28
CA CYS A 91 11.63 7.13 3.71
C CYS A 91 10.39 6.73 4.52
N ALA A 92 9.18 7.02 4.02
CA ALA A 92 7.94 6.67 4.70
C ALA A 92 7.74 5.15 4.78
N LEU A 93 8.02 4.42 3.69
CA LEU A 93 7.91 2.96 3.64
C LEU A 93 8.97 2.26 4.52
N ASP A 94 10.20 2.81 4.59
CA ASP A 94 11.23 2.30 5.50
C ASP A 94 10.85 2.51 6.97
N ALA A 95 10.35 3.71 7.30
CA ALA A 95 9.84 4.00 8.64
C ALA A 95 8.63 3.13 8.98
N LEU A 96 7.72 2.90 8.04
CA LEU A 96 6.55 2.04 8.21
C LEU A 96 6.99 0.60 8.49
N SER A 97 7.94 0.08 7.71
CA SER A 97 8.49 -1.27 7.92
C SER A 97 9.09 -1.41 9.32
N ALA A 98 9.89 -0.44 9.76
CA ALA A 98 10.46 -0.43 11.10
C ALA A 98 9.39 -0.29 12.20
N ALA A 99 8.33 0.48 11.96
CA ALA A 99 7.22 0.63 12.90
C ALA A 99 6.39 -0.65 13.04
N LEU A 100 6.24 -1.44 11.96
CA LEU A 100 5.54 -2.72 11.98
C LEU A 100 6.32 -3.82 12.74
N GLU A 101 7.64 -3.71 12.83
CA GLU A 101 8.49 -4.61 13.64
C GLU A 101 8.44 -4.31 15.15
N ARG A 102 7.93 -3.12 15.53
CA ARG A 102 7.79 -2.71 16.93
C ARG A 102 6.48 -3.25 17.52
N PRO A 103 6.38 -3.39 18.86
CA PRO A 103 5.12 -3.72 19.50
C PRO A 103 4.05 -2.66 19.17
N ILE A 104 2.81 -3.11 19.03
CA ILE A 104 1.67 -2.25 18.72
C ILE A 104 1.49 -1.21 19.84
N PRO A 105 1.46 0.10 19.51
CA PRO A 105 1.19 1.15 20.49
C PRO A 105 -0.19 0.99 21.15
N ALA A 106 -0.26 1.21 22.46
CA ALA A 106 -1.50 1.06 23.23
C ALA A 106 -2.68 1.90 22.68
N HIS A 107 -2.41 3.07 22.10
CA HIS A 107 -3.45 3.94 21.53
C HIS A 107 -4.09 3.40 20.25
N LEU A 108 -3.48 2.41 19.59
CA LEU A 108 -4.00 1.81 18.35
C LEU A 108 -4.86 0.57 18.61
N TYR A 109 -4.80 -0.03 19.80
CA TYR A 109 -5.65 -1.17 20.16
C TYR A 109 -7.14 -0.88 19.97
N PRO A 110 -7.70 0.26 20.44
CA PRO A 110 -9.12 0.57 20.21
C PRO A 110 -9.50 0.63 18.73
N SER A 111 -8.60 1.13 17.87
CA SER A 111 -8.82 1.22 16.42
C SER A 111 -8.72 -0.13 15.71
N LEU A 112 -7.91 -1.04 16.25
CA LEU A 112 -7.70 -2.39 15.73
C LEU A 112 -8.65 -3.43 16.35
N THR A 113 -9.63 -2.99 17.14
CA THR A 113 -10.57 -3.88 17.82
C THR A 113 -11.95 -3.82 17.19
N ALA A 114 -12.51 -4.98 16.87
CA ALA A 114 -13.88 -5.14 16.38
C ALA A 114 -14.69 -6.08 17.29
N SER A 115 -16.02 -6.00 17.19
CA SER A 115 -16.92 -6.91 17.93
C SER A 115 -16.83 -8.34 17.42
N GLU A 116 -16.55 -8.52 16.13
CA GLU A 116 -16.32 -9.80 15.47
C GLU A 116 -15.26 -9.59 14.40
N LEU A 117 -14.28 -10.49 14.32
CA LEU A 117 -13.28 -10.47 13.24
C LEU A 117 -13.89 -11.06 11.97
N SER A 118 -13.58 -10.46 10.82
CA SER A 118 -13.99 -11.03 9.55
C SER A 118 -13.35 -12.43 9.38
N PRO A 119 -14.12 -13.44 8.92
CA PRO A 119 -13.58 -14.77 8.64
C PRO A 119 -12.67 -14.80 7.40
N GLU A 120 -12.66 -13.71 6.61
CA GLU A 120 -11.73 -13.49 5.50
C GLU A 120 -10.55 -12.62 6.01
N LEU A 121 -9.35 -13.23 6.00
CA LEU A 121 -8.04 -12.83 6.52
C LEU A 121 -7.72 -11.30 6.44
N PRO A 122 -7.15 -10.66 7.50
CA PRO A 122 -5.84 -11.03 8.07
C PRO A 122 -5.75 -11.42 9.55
N LEU A 123 -5.14 -12.60 9.73
CA LEU A 123 -4.76 -13.27 10.97
C LEU A 123 -3.45 -12.62 11.42
N CYS A 124 -3.50 -11.83 12.49
CA CYS A 124 -2.36 -11.23 13.18
C CYS A 124 -1.40 -10.39 12.32
N LEU A 125 -1.28 -9.11 12.68
CA LEU A 125 -0.17 -8.26 12.27
C LEU A 125 1.17 -9.00 12.43
N GLY A 126 1.87 -9.33 11.33
CA GLY A 126 3.23 -9.87 11.38
C GLY A 126 3.64 -10.95 10.37
N SER A 127 2.73 -11.46 9.51
CA SER A 127 3.11 -12.53 8.56
C SER A 127 3.21 -12.09 7.10
N GLU A 128 2.41 -11.11 6.65
CA GLU A 128 2.34 -10.73 5.23
C GLU A 128 2.66 -9.25 4.98
N GLU A 129 2.45 -8.39 5.98
CA GLU A 129 2.75 -6.96 5.95
C GLU A 129 4.22 -6.68 5.60
N PRO A 130 5.22 -7.35 6.23
CA PRO A 130 6.63 -7.06 5.95
C PRO A 130 7.02 -7.42 4.51
N ILE A 131 6.40 -8.47 3.97
CA ILE A 131 6.63 -8.91 2.59
C ILE A 131 6.03 -7.89 1.62
N LEU A 132 4.79 -7.47 1.85
CA LEU A 132 4.08 -6.49 1.02
C LEU A 132 4.75 -5.10 1.06
N ALA A 133 5.19 -4.66 2.24
CA ALA A 133 6.01 -3.46 2.40
C ALA A 133 7.34 -3.57 1.63
N GLY A 134 7.96 -4.75 1.65
CA GLY A 134 9.14 -5.08 0.85
C GLY A 134 8.92 -4.90 -0.64
N TYR A 135 7.78 -5.37 -1.17
CA TYR A 135 7.42 -5.19 -2.59
C TYR A 135 7.20 -3.72 -2.95
N CYS A 136 6.46 -2.96 -2.12
CA CYS A 136 6.24 -1.53 -2.33
C CYS A 136 7.58 -0.78 -2.41
N ARG A 137 8.51 -1.08 -1.50
CA ARG A 137 9.84 -0.46 -1.48
C ARG A 137 10.67 -0.83 -2.69
N ALA A 138 10.73 -2.11 -3.07
CA ALA A 138 11.49 -2.55 -4.24
C ALA A 138 10.99 -1.86 -5.52
N LEU A 139 9.66 -1.77 -5.68
CA LEU A 139 9.03 -1.11 -6.80
C LEU A 139 9.29 0.40 -6.81
N ASN A 140 9.17 1.07 -5.66
CA ASN A 140 9.47 2.50 -5.54
C ASN A 140 10.96 2.79 -5.85
N MET A 141 11.89 1.95 -5.38
CA MET A 141 13.31 2.10 -5.69
C MET A 141 13.61 1.91 -7.18
N ALA A 142 12.91 0.99 -7.85
CA ALA A 142 13.03 0.82 -9.30
C ALA A 142 12.58 2.10 -10.04
N LEU A 143 11.47 2.71 -9.63
CA LEU A 143 10.97 3.97 -10.18
C LEU A 143 11.92 5.15 -9.87
N LEU A 144 12.45 5.21 -8.65
CA LEU A 144 13.39 6.24 -8.20
C LEU A 144 14.71 6.19 -8.98
N SER A 145 15.17 5.00 -9.35
CA SER A 145 16.43 4.82 -10.10
C SER A 145 16.39 5.39 -11.53
N ARG A 146 15.20 5.71 -12.06
CA ARG A 146 14.97 6.18 -13.44
C ARG A 146 15.55 5.27 -14.53
N ALA A 147 15.82 4.01 -14.22
CA ALA A 147 16.31 3.02 -15.17
C ALA A 147 15.21 2.48 -16.12
N LEU A 148 13.94 2.73 -15.79
CA LEU A 148 12.78 2.25 -16.53
C LEU A 148 12.43 3.19 -17.67
N THR A 149 11.99 2.63 -18.80
CA THR A 149 11.41 3.42 -19.89
C THR A 149 10.09 4.04 -19.44
N PRO A 150 9.67 5.20 -20.00
CA PRO A 150 8.41 5.84 -19.63
C PRO A 150 7.18 4.94 -19.86
N GLU A 151 7.23 4.08 -20.88
CA GLU A 151 6.19 3.08 -21.19
C GLU A 151 6.00 2.07 -20.05
N LEU A 152 7.06 1.75 -19.32
CA LEU A 152 7.02 0.82 -18.19
C LEU A 152 6.85 1.55 -16.85
N ALA A 153 7.41 2.75 -16.70
CA ALA A 153 7.32 3.52 -15.47
C ALA A 153 5.87 3.87 -15.12
N LYS A 154 5.07 4.32 -16.09
CA LYS A 154 3.67 4.73 -15.84
C LYS A 154 2.78 3.60 -15.27
N PRO A 155 2.69 2.40 -15.86
CA PRO A 155 1.91 1.31 -15.27
C PRO A 155 2.50 0.82 -13.95
N LEU A 156 3.82 0.87 -13.76
CA LEU A 156 4.45 0.49 -12.49
C LEU A 156 4.17 1.49 -11.37
N THR A 157 4.04 2.78 -11.68
CA THR A 157 3.55 3.78 -10.73
C THR A 157 2.10 3.48 -10.30
N GLY A 158 1.23 3.09 -11.23
CA GLY A 158 -0.13 2.64 -10.90
C GLY A 158 -0.14 1.39 -10.02
N LEU A 159 0.71 0.41 -10.32
CA LEU A 159 0.86 -0.77 -9.48
C LEU A 159 1.38 -0.44 -8.08
N LEU A 160 2.33 0.51 -7.97
CA LEU A 160 2.82 0.98 -6.68
C LEU A 160 1.69 1.62 -5.86
N PHE A 161 0.85 2.43 -6.50
CA PHE A 161 -0.34 3.00 -5.88
C PHE A 161 -1.26 1.92 -5.31
N ASP A 162 -1.63 0.94 -6.13
CA ASP A 162 -2.53 -0.14 -5.70
C ASP A 162 -1.94 -0.95 -4.53
N LEU A 163 -0.65 -1.26 -4.59
CA LEU A 163 0.03 -2.03 -3.54
C LEU A 163 0.15 -1.27 -2.22
N VAL A 164 0.50 0.02 -2.26
CA VAL A 164 0.59 0.85 -1.06
C VAL A 164 -0.80 1.04 -0.44
N CYS A 165 -1.82 1.32 -1.24
CA CYS A 165 -3.20 1.41 -0.76
C CYS A 165 -3.66 0.09 -0.14
N HIS A 166 -3.34 -1.04 -0.78
CA HIS A 166 -3.67 -2.35 -0.23
C HIS A 166 -2.97 -2.63 1.11
N LEU A 167 -1.66 -2.33 1.20
CA LEU A 167 -0.90 -2.44 2.44
C LEU A 167 -1.50 -1.59 3.55
N CYS A 168 -1.90 -0.35 3.24
CA CYS A 168 -2.45 0.56 4.23
C CYS A 168 -3.86 0.16 4.68
N ASP A 169 -4.70 -0.31 3.77
CA ASP A 169 -6.00 -0.91 4.12
C ASP A 169 -5.78 -2.10 5.05
N PHE A 170 -4.85 -3.01 4.71
CA PHE A 170 -4.53 -4.22 5.47
C PHE A 170 -4.00 -3.92 6.88
N ILE A 171 -3.07 -2.96 7.03
CA ILE A 171 -2.53 -2.56 8.33
C ILE A 171 -3.60 -1.92 9.24
N LYS A 172 -4.62 -1.30 8.65
CA LYS A 172 -5.72 -0.65 9.38
C LYS A 172 -6.87 -1.62 9.70
N GLU A 173 -6.80 -2.88 9.26
CA GLU A 173 -7.86 -3.85 9.53
C GLU A 173 -7.88 -4.27 10.99
N PRO A 174 -9.09 -4.45 11.57
CA PRO A 174 -9.21 -4.95 12.93
C PRO A 174 -8.61 -6.36 13.04
N CYS A 175 -7.75 -6.55 14.03
CA CYS A 175 -7.09 -7.82 14.32
C CYS A 175 -7.35 -8.32 15.75
N PHE A 176 -8.05 -7.53 16.57
CA PHE A 176 -8.40 -7.88 17.94
C PHE A 176 -9.92 -7.92 18.17
N VAL A 177 -10.33 -8.72 19.15
CA VAL A 177 -11.67 -8.71 19.74
C VAL A 177 -11.57 -8.28 21.19
N LEU A 178 -12.48 -7.39 21.63
CA LEU A 178 -12.59 -7.04 23.04
C LEU A 178 -13.46 -8.08 23.76
N THR A 179 -12.86 -8.86 24.64
CA THR A 179 -13.57 -9.81 25.51
C THR A 179 -13.55 -9.33 26.96
N GLU A 180 -14.30 -10.02 27.84
CA GLU A 180 -14.27 -9.75 29.29
C GLU A 180 -12.88 -9.91 29.92
N ARG A 181 -11.96 -10.60 29.23
CA ARG A 181 -10.59 -10.88 29.68
C ARG A 181 -9.56 -9.88 29.17
N GLY A 182 -9.91 -9.06 28.18
CA GLY A 182 -9.00 -8.11 27.54
C GLY A 182 -9.09 -8.17 26.00
N TYR A 183 -8.00 -7.79 25.33
CA TYR A 183 -7.90 -7.93 23.88
C TYR A 183 -7.46 -9.35 23.53
N GLU A 184 -8.22 -10.04 22.70
CA GLU A 184 -7.87 -11.36 22.16
C GLU A 184 -7.54 -11.23 20.68
N ASP A 185 -6.45 -11.87 20.25
CA ASP A 185 -6.12 -11.98 18.83
C ASP A 185 -6.97 -13.05 18.12
N CYS A 186 -6.78 -13.20 16.81
CA CYS A 186 -7.51 -14.21 16.02
C CYS A 186 -7.18 -15.67 16.41
N THR A 187 -6.14 -15.90 17.21
CA THR A 187 -5.78 -17.23 17.76
C THR A 187 -6.39 -17.47 19.14
N GLY A 188 -7.09 -16.48 19.70
CA GLY A 188 -7.66 -16.50 21.06
C GLY A 188 -6.61 -16.26 22.15
N GLN A 189 -5.43 -15.73 21.80
CA GLN A 189 -4.42 -15.34 22.77
C GLN A 189 -4.69 -13.93 23.29
N LEU A 190 -4.57 -13.78 24.61
CA LEU A 190 -4.68 -12.48 25.27
C LEU A 190 -3.45 -11.64 24.97
N VAL A 191 -3.69 -10.45 24.40
CA VAL A 191 -2.65 -9.47 24.10
C VAL A 191 -2.79 -8.30 25.06
N HIS A 192 -1.69 -7.97 25.74
CA HIS A 192 -1.63 -6.83 26.63
C HIS A 192 -0.99 -5.63 25.91
N PRO A 193 -1.64 -4.46 25.91
CA PRO A 193 -1.05 -3.25 25.34
C PRO A 193 0.28 -2.93 26.03
N ALA A 194 1.32 -2.65 25.26
CA ALA A 194 2.58 -2.18 25.81
C ALA A 194 2.37 -0.76 26.39
N HIS A 195 2.75 -0.56 27.66
CA HIS A 195 2.68 0.73 28.36
C HIS A 195 3.69 1.75 27.86
#